data_AF-A0A2M7MC25-F1
#
_entry.id   AF-A0A2M7MC25-F1
#
_cell.length_a   1.000
_cell.length_b   1.000
_cell.length_c   1.000
_cell.angle_alpha   90.00
_cell.angle_beta   90.00
_cell.angle_gamma   90.00
#
_symmetry.space_group_name_H-M   'P 1'
#
loop_
_entity.id
_entity.type
_entity.pdbx_description
1 polymer ?
#
loop_
_entity_poly.entity_id
_entity_poly.type
_entity_poly.pdbx_seq_one_letter_code
_entity_poly.pdbx_strand_id
1 'polypeptide(L)'
;MKKKLIEQITSSIAVILLFLMTFTGITFFADLFFNWDLFPPNVETFLGFIMISGLIIIISSVMINIMINISIIATNSEKNNK
;
A
#
# COMPACT_ATOMS: atom_id res chain seq x y z
N MET A 1 5.48 17.32 15.19
CA MET A 1 4.66 16.25 15.80
C MET A 1 3.63 15.67 14.83
N LYS A 2 2.72 16.47 14.25
CA LYS A 2 1.65 15.99 13.36
C LYS A 2 2.15 15.18 12.14
N LYS A 3 3.19 15.66 11.42
CA LYS A 3 3.75 14.98 10.23
C LYS A 3 4.29 13.57 10.53
N LYS A 4 5.02 13.41 11.65
CA LYS A 4 5.62 12.12 12.07
C LYS A 4 4.55 11.09 12.44
N LEU A 5 3.46 11.53 13.04
CA LEU A 5 2.33 10.65 13.40
C LEU A 5 1.57 10.21 12.14
N ILE A 6 1.36 11.12 11.18
CA ILE A 6 0.78 10.77 9.87
C ILE A 6 1.68 9.75 9.17
N GLU A 7 2.97 10.02 9.05
CA GLU A 7 3.93 9.09 8.43
C GLU A 7 3.90 7.69 9.06
N GLN A 8 3.88 7.62 10.40
CA GLN A 8 3.80 6.35 11.11
C GLN A 8 2.50 5.59 10.85
N ILE A 9 1.35 6.28 10.81
CA ILE A 9 0.06 5.67 10.51
C ILE A 9 0.02 5.20 9.05
N THR A 10 0.36 6.06 8.10
CA THR A 10 0.32 5.74 6.66
C THR A 10 1.28 4.59 6.33
N SER A 11 2.47 4.57 6.93
CA SER A 11 3.43 3.46 6.80
C SER A 11 2.88 2.16 7.39
N SER A 12 2.32 2.20 8.60
CA SER A 12 1.75 1.00 9.25
C SER A 12 0.58 0.42 8.45
N ILE A 13 -0.32 1.28 7.95
CA ILE A 13 -1.44 0.88 7.10
C ILE A 13 -0.93 0.26 5.80
N ALA A 14 0.04 0.89 5.14
CA ALA A 14 0.61 0.37 3.91
C ALA A 14 1.24 -1.01 4.11
N VAL A 15 1.99 -1.22 5.19
CA VAL A 15 2.61 -2.52 5.50
C VAL A 15 1.55 -3.60 5.76
N ILE A 16 0.52 -3.29 6.54
CA ILE A 16 -0.57 -4.25 6.82
C ILE A 16 -1.33 -4.59 5.55
N LEU A 17 -1.69 -3.59 4.74
CA LEU A 17 -2.37 -3.83 3.46
C LEU A 17 -1.51 -4.68 2.54
N LEU A 18 -0.22 -4.34 2.41
CA LEU A 18 0.71 -5.05 1.53
C LEU A 18 0.88 -6.51 1.97
N PHE A 19 0.94 -6.77 3.27
CA PHE A 19 0.94 -8.13 3.81
C PHE A 19 -0.32 -8.91 3.41
N LEU A 20 -1.50 -8.36 3.66
CA LEU A 20 -2.78 -9.00 3.30
C LEU A 20 -2.90 -9.21 1.79
N MET A 21 -2.49 -8.22 0.98
CA MET A 21 -2.49 -8.31 -0.48
C MET A 21 -1.52 -9.34 -1.01
N THR A 22 -0.37 -9.53 -0.34
CA THR A 22 0.60 -10.53 -0.78
C THR A 22 0.04 -11.94 -0.60
N PHE A 23 -0.55 -12.23 0.57
CA PHE A 23 -1.19 -13.53 0.80
C PHE A 23 -2.35 -13.79 -0.16
N THR A 24 -3.26 -12.82 -0.27
CA THR A 24 -4.44 -12.91 -1.15
C THR A 24 -4.02 -13.00 -2.62
N GLY A 25 -2.99 -12.23 -2.99
CA GLY A 25 -2.37 -12.23 -4.31
C GLY A 25 -1.84 -13.59 -4.69
N ILE A 26 -1.03 -14.22 -3.83
CA ILE A 26 -0.47 -15.54 -4.08
C ILE A 26 -1.59 -16.57 -4.25
N THR A 27 -2.60 -16.58 -3.39
CA THR A 27 -3.73 -17.54 -3.52
C THR A 27 -4.52 -17.33 -4.80
N PHE A 28 -4.76 -16.08 -5.19
CA PHE A 28 -5.49 -15.74 -6.41
C PHE A 28 -4.70 -16.12 -7.67
N PHE A 29 -3.41 -15.79 -7.72
CA PHE A 29 -2.55 -16.17 -8.83
C PHE A 29 -2.36 -17.69 -8.90
N ALA A 30 -2.26 -18.39 -7.77
CA ALA A 30 -2.19 -19.84 -7.75
C ALA A 30 -3.47 -20.47 -8.31
N ASP A 31 -4.65 -19.98 -7.91
CA ASP A 31 -5.92 -20.46 -8.45
C ASP A 31 -6.00 -20.28 -9.97
N LEU A 32 -5.60 -19.11 -10.47
CA LEU A 32 -5.61 -18.78 -11.90
C LEU A 32 -4.58 -19.57 -12.71
N PHE A 33 -3.39 -19.82 -12.16
CA PHE A 33 -2.34 -20.59 -12.86
C PHE A 33 -2.61 -22.10 -12.86
N PHE A 34 -3.08 -22.63 -11.74
CA PHE A 34 -3.26 -24.06 -11.56
C PHE A 34 -4.71 -24.52 -11.83
N ASN A 35 -5.64 -23.61 -12.15
CA ASN A 35 -7.07 -23.85 -12.34
C ASN A 35 -7.65 -24.69 -11.18
N TRP A 36 -7.35 -24.29 -9.95
CA TRP A 36 -7.80 -25.03 -8.76
C TRP A 36 -9.29 -24.83 -8.45
N ASP A 37 -9.94 -23.85 -9.10
CA ASP A 37 -11.36 -23.52 -8.94
C ASP A 37 -11.70 -23.25 -7.46
N LEU A 38 -10.77 -22.58 -6.76
CA LEU A 38 -10.86 -22.28 -5.33
C LEU A 38 -11.96 -21.26 -5.02
N PHE A 39 -12.23 -20.35 -5.97
CA PHE A 39 -13.19 -19.28 -5.77
C PHE A 39 -14.27 -19.29 -6.86
N PRO A 40 -15.55 -19.14 -6.51
CA PRO A 40 -16.59 -18.97 -7.51
C PRO A 40 -16.40 -17.66 -8.29
N PRO A 41 -16.90 -17.56 -9.55
CA PRO A 41 -16.61 -16.43 -10.47
C PRO A 41 -16.93 -15.03 -9.90
N ASN A 42 -17.98 -14.94 -9.08
CA ASN A 42 -18.39 -13.70 -8.44
C ASN A 42 -17.37 -13.23 -7.40
N VAL A 43 -16.75 -14.17 -6.67
CA VAL A 43 -15.75 -13.88 -5.63
C VAL A 43 -14.41 -13.55 -6.28
N GLU A 44 -14.06 -14.22 -7.37
CA GLU A 44 -12.86 -13.92 -8.15
C GLU A 44 -12.85 -12.47 -8.67
N THR A 45 -13.97 -12.05 -9.28
CA THR A 45 -14.13 -10.68 -9.78
C THR A 45 -14.05 -9.65 -8.65
N PHE A 46 -14.67 -9.93 -7.52
CA PHE A 46 -14.66 -9.06 -6.35
C PHE A 46 -13.26 -8.96 -5.71
N LEU A 47 -12.55 -10.09 -5.58
CA LEU A 47 -11.16 -10.14 -5.10
C LEU A 47 -10.23 -9.37 -6.03
N GLY A 48 -10.38 -9.51 -7.35
CA GLY A 48 -9.61 -8.74 -8.32
C GLY A 48 -9.81 -7.23 -8.16
N PHE A 49 -11.06 -6.79 -7.95
CA PHE A 49 -11.36 -5.38 -7.67
C PHE A 49 -10.73 -4.89 -6.36
N ILE A 50 -10.83 -5.69 -5.28
CA ILE A 50 -10.19 -5.37 -4.00
C ILE A 50 -8.67 -5.25 -4.18
N MET A 51 -8.04 -6.16 -4.93
CA MET A 51 -6.60 -6.16 -5.16
C MET A 51 -6.12 -4.91 -5.90
N ILE A 52 -6.81 -4.52 -6.97
CA ILE A 52 -6.46 -3.30 -7.72
C ILE A 52 -6.65 -2.06 -6.83
N SER A 53 -7.79 -1.96 -6.13
CA SER A 53 -8.08 -0.80 -5.28
C SER A 53 -7.10 -0.65 -4.12
N GLY A 54 -6.73 -1.74 -3.44
CA GLY A 54 -5.74 -1.66 -2.37
C GLY A 54 -4.32 -1.43 -2.86
N LEU A 55 -3.96 -1.85 -4.08
CA LEU A 55 -2.69 -1.45 -4.70
C LEU A 55 -2.61 0.08 -4.86
N ILE A 56 -3.69 0.72 -5.30
CA ILE A 56 -3.77 2.19 -5.40
C ILE A 56 -3.59 2.85 -4.03
N ILE A 57 -4.20 2.29 -2.97
CA ILE A 57 -4.07 2.80 -1.59
C ILE A 57 -2.61 2.68 -1.12
N ILE A 58 -1.94 1.56 -1.39
CA ILE A 58 -0.54 1.34 -1.02
C ILE A 58 0.35 2.37 -1.72
N ILE A 59 0.21 2.53 -3.04
CA ILE A 59 0.99 3.50 -3.82
C ILE A 59 0.78 4.91 -3.29
N SER A 60 -0.49 5.29 -3.04
CA SER A 60 -0.83 6.60 -2.48
C SER A 60 -0.21 6.82 -1.10
N SER A 61 -0.21 5.79 -0.25
CA SER A 61 0.40 5.84 1.09
C SER A 61 1.91 6.03 1.03
N VAL A 62 2.59 5.35 0.10
CA VAL A 62 4.03 5.52 -0.15
C VAL A 62 4.32 6.93 -0.67
N MET A 63 3.53 7.45 -1.60
CA MET A 63 3.68 8.83 -2.11
C MET A 63 3.56 9.86 -0.99
N ILE A 64 2.59 9.70 -0.08
CA ILE A 64 2.43 10.58 1.09
C ILE A 64 3.69 10.54 1.97
N ASN A 65 4.21 9.34 2.26
CA ASN A 65 5.43 9.19 3.06
C ASN A 65 6.65 9.83 2.38
N ILE A 66 6.78 9.70 1.06
CA ILE A 66 7.85 10.37 0.28
C ILE A 66 7.70 11.89 0.39
N MET A 67 6.49 12.43 0.18
CA MET A 67 6.23 13.86 0.27
C MET A 67 6.56 14.43 1.65
N ILE A 68 6.17 13.72 2.72
CA ILE A 68 6.48 14.12 4.09
C ILE A 68 8.00 14.14 4.31
N ASN A 69 8.72 13.10 3.87
CA ASN A 69 10.17 13.02 4.01
C ASN A 69 10.89 14.13 3.23
N ILE A 70 10.50 14.39 1.98
CA ILE A 70 11.05 15.50 1.18
C ILE A 70 10.76 16.85 1.85
N SER A 71 9.55 17.05 2.36
CA SER A 71 9.19 18.28 3.08
C SER A 71 10.07 18.50 4.32
N ILE A 72 10.38 17.46 5.08
CA ILE A 72 11.27 17.54 6.24
C ILE A 72 12.70 17.90 5.82
N ILE A 73 13.22 17.27 4.77
CA ILE A 73 14.56 17.55 4.25
C ILE A 73 14.66 19.01 3.79
N ALA A 74 13.69 19.50 3.01
CA ALA A 74 13.66 20.88 2.53
C ALA A 74 13.68 21.89 3.68
N THR A 75 12.83 21.70 4.69
CA THR A 75 12.79 22.59 5.87
C THR A 75 14.10 22.57 6.67
N ASN A 76 14.73 21.40 6.82
CA ASN A 76 16.02 21.31 7.50
C ASN A 76 17.16 21.95 6.68
N SER A 77 17.11 21.84 5.35
CA SER A 77 18.11 22.43 4.46
C SER A 77 18.02 23.96 4.43
N GLU A 78 16.81 24.53 4.50
CA GLU A 78 16.62 25.98 4.67
C GLU A 78 17.14 26.48 6.02
N LYS A 79 16.98 25.69 7.08
CA LYS A 79 17.45 26.05 8.42
C LYS A 79 18.97 26.04 8.55
N ASN A 80 19.67 25.15 7.84
CA ASN A 80 21.14 25.06 7.86
C ASN A 80 21.84 26.10 6.95
N ASN A 81 21.13 26.71 6.01
CA ASN A 81 21.65 27.76 5.13
C ASN A 81 21.41 29.19 5.66
N LYS A 82 20.93 29.33 6.89
CA LYS A 82 20.84 30.60 7.65
C LYS A 82 21.77 30.55 8.84
#